data_AF-A0A7Y4TJW3-F1
#
_entry.id   AF-A0A7Y4TJW3-F1
#
_cell.length_a   1.000
_cell.length_b   1.000
_cell.length_c   1.000
_cell.angle_alpha   90.00
_cell.angle_beta   90.00
_cell.angle_gamma   90.00
#
_symmetry.space_group_name_H-M   'P 1'
#
loop_
_entity.id
_entity.type
_entity.pdbx_description
1 polymer ?
#
loop_
_entity_poly.entity_id
_entity_poly.type
_entity_poly.pdbx_seq_one_letter_code
_entity_poly.pdbx_strand_id
1 'polypeptide(L)'
;MKFDHAAHTRGEGRPTDGCASCHRPSGAGQTIPVGFQAHANCYACHTAESKIGSCSVCHELAPYRRTLQSQYNFKAIFAHGDHRSVNCGECHSVVAGAPNARQVTNITILQHRTTPGNNCLQCHNGRRAFTGNNPMDVSSCARCHKGPGYAKLPPETVLE
;
A
#
# COMPACT_ATOMS: atom_id res chain seq x y z
N MET A 1 -8.26 8.64 -4.07
CA MET A 1 -9.15 8.50 -2.90
C MET A 1 -10.56 8.39 -3.44
N LYS A 2 -11.33 7.42 -2.96
CA LYS A 2 -12.75 7.27 -3.24
C LYS A 2 -13.52 7.88 -2.10
N PHE A 3 -14.47 8.75 -2.43
CA PHE A 3 -15.44 9.25 -1.48
C PHE A 3 -16.76 9.42 -2.22
N ASP A 4 -17.84 8.90 -1.65
CA ASP A 4 -19.19 8.99 -2.22
C ASP A 4 -20.07 9.87 -1.33
N HIS A 5 -20.42 11.06 -1.81
CA HIS A 5 -21.32 11.97 -1.10
C HIS A 5 -22.72 11.38 -0.89
N ALA A 6 -23.21 10.55 -1.82
CA ALA A 6 -24.55 9.98 -1.73
C ALA A 6 -24.68 8.94 -0.61
N ALA A 7 -23.57 8.26 -0.29
CA ALA A 7 -23.45 7.35 0.84
C ALA A 7 -23.40 8.08 2.20
N HIS A 8 -22.88 9.32 2.22
CA HIS A 8 -22.65 10.09 3.47
C HIS A 8 -23.68 11.21 3.70
N THR A 9 -24.77 11.24 2.93
CA THR A 9 -25.85 12.23 3.08
C THR A 9 -27.18 11.59 3.46
N ARG A 10 -27.23 10.25 3.58
CA ARG A 10 -28.46 9.47 3.79
C ARG A 10 -28.21 8.28 4.72
N GLY A 11 -29.28 7.81 5.38
CA GLY A 11 -29.24 6.62 6.23
C GLY A 11 -28.21 6.68 7.34
N GLU A 12 -27.65 5.51 7.69
CA GLU A 12 -26.63 5.36 8.75
C GLU A 12 -25.27 6.00 8.40
N GLY A 13 -25.02 6.31 7.13
CA GLY A 13 -23.80 6.97 6.69
C GLY A 13 -23.81 8.49 6.89
N ARG A 14 -24.94 9.08 7.25
CA ARG A 14 -25.06 10.54 7.44
C ARG A 14 -24.42 10.99 8.76
N PRO A 15 -23.42 11.90 8.72
CA PRO A 15 -22.82 12.45 9.94
C PRO A 15 -23.81 13.25 10.79
N THR A 16 -23.59 13.25 12.11
CA THR A 16 -24.46 13.90 13.10
C THR A 16 -24.66 15.39 12.82
N ASP A 17 -23.60 16.12 12.46
CA ASP A 17 -23.66 17.56 12.14
C ASP A 17 -23.82 17.82 10.62
N GLY A 18 -24.20 16.79 9.86
CA GLY A 18 -24.38 16.86 8.41
C GLY A 18 -23.11 17.34 7.70
N CYS A 19 -23.26 18.34 6.82
CA CYS A 19 -22.15 18.87 6.02
C CYS A 19 -21.01 19.41 6.88
N ALA A 20 -21.33 20.01 8.04
CA ALA A 20 -20.38 20.64 8.94
C ALA A 20 -19.46 19.63 9.65
N SER A 21 -19.83 18.34 9.68
CA SER A 21 -18.96 17.29 10.22
C SER A 21 -17.67 17.11 9.41
N CYS A 22 -17.68 17.49 8.12
CA CYS A 22 -16.50 17.38 7.25
C CYS A 22 -16.02 18.75 6.76
N HIS A 23 -16.96 19.64 6.43
CA HIS A 23 -16.67 20.93 5.83
C HIS A 23 -16.56 22.05 6.86
N ARG A 24 -15.62 22.96 6.61
CA ARG A 24 -15.50 24.22 7.31
C ARG A 24 -15.64 25.39 6.34
N PRO A 25 -16.26 26.51 6.74
CA PRO A 25 -16.34 27.70 5.91
C PRO A 25 -14.96 28.16 5.44
N SER A 26 -14.84 28.52 4.16
CA SER A 26 -13.62 29.04 3.57
C SER A 26 -13.99 30.11 2.53
N GLY A 27 -14.02 31.37 2.99
CA GLY A 27 -14.54 32.48 2.19
C GLY A 27 -16.01 32.25 1.79
N ALA A 28 -16.31 32.40 0.50
CA ALA A 28 -17.63 32.10 -0.05
C ALA A 28 -17.91 30.59 -0.21
N GLY A 29 -16.94 29.72 0.07
CA GLY A 29 -17.02 28.28 -0.15
C GLY A 29 -16.89 27.46 1.14
N GLN A 30 -16.77 26.15 0.94
CA GLN A 30 -16.54 25.15 2.00
C GLN A 30 -15.26 24.38 1.68
N THR A 31 -14.49 24.01 2.70
CA THR A 31 -13.23 23.26 2.53
C THR A 31 -13.14 22.09 3.50
N ILE A 32 -12.29 21.13 3.18
CA ILE A 32 -11.91 20.02 4.06
C ILE A 32 -10.39 20.06 4.29
N PRO A 33 -9.87 19.50 5.41
CA PRO A 33 -8.44 19.31 5.56
C PRO A 33 -7.85 18.49 4.41
N VAL A 34 -6.65 18.85 3.96
CA VAL A 34 -5.93 18.16 2.89
C VAL A 34 -4.77 17.33 3.44
N GLY A 35 -4.35 16.30 2.70
CA GLY A 35 -3.21 15.44 3.08
C GLY A 35 -3.54 14.52 4.27
N PHE A 36 -2.55 14.23 5.12
CA PHE A 36 -2.70 13.27 6.21
C PHE A 36 -3.85 13.61 7.18
N GLN A 37 -4.05 14.90 7.46
CA GLN A 37 -5.09 15.37 8.39
C GLN A 37 -6.52 15.06 7.91
N ALA A 38 -6.73 14.79 6.61
CA ALA A 38 -8.03 14.39 6.09
C ALA A 38 -8.55 13.09 6.72
N HIS A 39 -7.66 12.18 7.12
CA HIS A 39 -8.05 10.92 7.76
C HIS A 39 -8.78 11.14 9.09
N ALA A 40 -8.49 12.23 9.81
CA ALA A 40 -9.16 12.53 11.08
C ALA A 40 -10.68 12.71 10.90
N ASN A 41 -11.12 13.25 9.76
CA ASN A 41 -12.55 13.37 9.45
C ASN A 41 -13.20 12.01 9.22
N CYS A 42 -12.52 11.11 8.49
CA CYS A 42 -13.04 9.77 8.23
C CYS A 42 -13.08 8.92 9.50
N TYR A 43 -12.00 8.93 10.28
CA TYR A 43 -11.85 8.10 11.48
C TYR A 43 -12.65 8.61 12.69
N ALA A 44 -13.26 9.79 12.61
CA ALA A 44 -14.25 10.22 13.58
C ALA A 44 -15.45 9.25 13.67
N CYS A 45 -15.79 8.60 12.55
CA CYS A 45 -16.88 7.62 12.47
C CYS A 45 -16.38 6.22 12.07
N HIS A 46 -15.33 6.12 11.24
CA HIS A 46 -14.78 4.86 10.77
C HIS A 46 -13.63 4.37 11.64
N THR A 47 -13.96 3.77 12.78
CA THR A 47 -13.00 3.18 13.71
C THR A 47 -12.60 1.75 13.32
N ALA A 48 -11.66 1.14 14.07
CA ALA A 48 -11.28 -0.25 13.85
C ALA A 48 -12.48 -1.22 13.97
N GLU A 49 -13.44 -0.90 14.86
CA GLU A 49 -14.66 -1.67 15.10
C GLU A 49 -15.61 -1.62 13.90
N SER A 50 -15.60 -0.52 13.13
CA SER A 50 -16.42 -0.37 11.91
C SER A 50 -15.97 -1.25 10.74
N LYS A 51 -14.84 -1.95 10.86
CA LYS A 51 -14.20 -2.78 9.82
C LYS A 51 -13.87 -2.04 8.51
N ILE A 52 -13.93 -0.70 8.52
CA ILE A 52 -13.55 0.18 7.41
C ILE A 52 -12.06 0.58 7.48
N GLY A 53 -11.31 0.06 8.45
CA GLY A 53 -9.91 0.42 8.72
C GLY A 53 -8.84 -0.05 7.72
N SER A 54 -9.22 -0.65 6.59
CA SER A 54 -8.25 -1.00 5.53
C SER A 54 -8.10 0.17 4.55
N CYS A 55 -6.86 0.53 4.22
CA CYS A 55 -6.55 1.60 3.28
C CYS A 55 -7.32 1.45 1.96
N SER A 56 -7.53 0.20 1.53
CA SER A 56 -8.19 -0.15 0.26
C SER A 56 -9.68 0.23 0.16
N VAL A 57 -10.34 0.50 1.29
CA VAL A 57 -11.75 0.92 1.30
C VAL A 57 -11.88 2.35 0.76
N CYS A 58 -10.96 3.24 1.15
CA CYS A 58 -10.97 4.65 0.76
C CYS A 58 -9.93 4.98 -0.32
N HIS A 59 -8.91 4.15 -0.50
CA HIS A 59 -7.87 4.34 -1.50
C HIS A 59 -7.90 3.19 -2.50
N GLU A 60 -7.80 3.54 -3.78
CA GLU A 60 -7.36 2.54 -4.75
C GLU A 60 -5.91 2.18 -4.45
N LEU A 61 -5.55 0.92 -4.73
CA LEU A 61 -4.16 0.58 -4.92
C LEU A 61 -3.58 1.59 -5.90
N ALA A 62 -2.46 2.21 -5.52
CA ALA A 62 -1.89 3.28 -6.30
C ALA A 62 -1.77 2.82 -7.76
N PRO A 63 -2.21 3.63 -8.74
CA PRO A 63 -2.08 3.26 -10.14
C PRO A 63 -0.61 3.01 -10.44
N TYR A 64 -0.36 2.12 -11.40
CA TYR A 64 0.98 1.81 -11.89
C TYR A 64 1.80 3.09 -12.05
N ARG A 65 2.83 3.25 -11.21
CA ARG A 65 3.90 4.21 -11.49
C ARG A 65 4.94 3.49 -12.30
N ARG A 66 5.49 4.17 -13.31
CA ARG A 66 6.56 3.64 -14.16
C ARG A 66 7.63 3.07 -13.25
N THR A 67 7.76 1.76 -13.29
CA THR A 67 8.78 1.06 -12.51
C THR A 67 10.11 1.58 -13.02
N LEU A 68 10.95 2.13 -12.14
CA LEU A 68 12.30 2.52 -12.55
C LEU A 68 12.98 1.29 -13.13
N GLN A 69 13.87 1.45 -14.12
CA GLN A 69 14.60 0.31 -14.70
C GLN A 69 15.33 -0.50 -13.62
N SER A 70 15.85 0.18 -12.59
CA SER A 70 16.47 -0.44 -11.41
C SER A 70 15.52 -1.24 -10.50
N GLN A 71 14.21 -1.16 -10.73
CA GLN A 71 13.15 -1.79 -9.95
C GLN A 71 12.27 -2.70 -10.81
N TYR A 72 12.60 -2.89 -12.10
CA TYR A 72 11.73 -3.57 -13.06
C TYR A 72 11.40 -5.01 -12.64
N ASN A 73 12.31 -5.63 -11.90
CA ASN A 73 12.14 -6.89 -11.20
C ASN A 73 10.82 -6.96 -10.42
N PHE A 74 10.40 -5.86 -9.79
CA PHE A 74 9.18 -5.79 -8.98
C PHE A 74 7.91 -6.15 -9.75
N LYS A 75 7.77 -5.64 -10.99
CA LYS A 75 6.58 -5.89 -11.83
C LYS A 75 6.41 -7.38 -12.12
N ALA A 76 7.52 -8.10 -12.22
CA ALA A 76 7.56 -9.49 -12.59
C ALA A 76 7.35 -10.47 -11.44
N ILE A 77 7.66 -10.07 -10.20
CA ILE A 77 7.82 -10.99 -9.07
C ILE A 77 6.80 -10.77 -7.94
N PHE A 78 6.13 -9.61 -7.92
CA PHE A 78 5.21 -9.26 -6.86
C PHE A 78 3.85 -8.81 -7.41
N ALA A 79 2.79 -9.46 -6.95
CA ALA A 79 1.41 -9.06 -7.17
C ALA A 79 0.69 -8.88 -5.82
N HIS A 80 -0.04 -7.77 -5.67
CA HIS A 80 -0.86 -7.52 -4.48
C HIS A 80 -1.96 -8.58 -4.31
N GLY A 81 -2.48 -9.14 -5.41
CA GLY A 81 -3.49 -10.20 -5.37
C GLY A 81 -3.03 -11.45 -4.62
N ASP A 82 -1.75 -11.81 -4.75
CA ASP A 82 -1.14 -12.97 -4.07
C ASP A 82 -0.92 -12.72 -2.57
N HIS A 83 -0.97 -11.46 -2.13
CA HIS A 83 -0.73 -11.03 -0.76
C HIS A 83 -1.98 -10.45 -0.09
N ARG A 84 -3.17 -10.66 -0.66
CA ARG A 84 -4.44 -10.12 -0.15
C ARG A 84 -4.82 -10.53 1.28
N SER A 85 -4.17 -11.57 1.82
CA SER A 85 -4.38 -12.05 3.19
C SER A 85 -3.60 -11.26 4.26
N VAL A 86 -2.73 -10.34 3.86
CA VAL A 86 -2.03 -9.43 4.79
C VAL A 86 -2.57 -8.02 4.66
N ASN A 87 -2.57 -7.28 5.76
CA ASN A 87 -3.08 -5.92 5.77
C ASN A 87 -2.08 -4.96 5.12
N CYS A 88 -2.56 -3.88 4.50
CA CYS A 88 -1.69 -2.89 3.85
C CYS A 88 -0.59 -2.37 4.79
N GLY A 89 -0.95 -2.16 6.07
CA GLY A 89 -0.05 -1.67 7.13
C GLY A 89 1.10 -2.60 7.48
N GLU A 90 1.03 -3.88 7.10
CA GLU A 90 2.11 -4.84 7.34
C GLU A 90 3.27 -4.67 6.34
N CYS A 91 2.98 -4.12 5.15
CA CYS A 91 3.99 -3.82 4.14
C CYS A 91 4.31 -2.33 4.08
N HIS A 92 3.30 -1.48 4.28
CA HIS A 92 3.36 -0.05 4.07
C HIS A 92 3.20 0.70 5.39
N SER A 93 4.09 1.65 5.65
CA SER A 93 4.00 2.57 6.78
C SER A 93 3.57 3.95 6.28
N VAL A 94 2.81 4.67 7.11
CA VAL A 94 2.37 6.03 6.80
C VAL A 94 3.36 7.02 7.39
N VAL A 95 3.95 7.87 6.54
CA VAL A 95 4.91 8.92 6.95
C VAL A 95 4.16 10.25 7.03
N ALA A 96 3.87 10.68 8.25
CA ALA A 96 3.20 11.96 8.50
C ALA A 96 4.03 13.13 7.93
N GLY A 97 3.37 14.08 7.27
CA GLY A 97 4.02 15.28 6.73
C GLY A 97 4.80 15.09 5.42
N ALA A 98 4.96 13.85 4.92
CA ALA A 98 5.54 13.62 3.60
C ALA A 98 4.58 14.10 2.49
N PRO A 99 5.10 14.54 1.33
CA PRO A 99 4.27 14.85 0.17
C PRO A 99 3.38 13.66 -0.21
N ASN A 100 2.18 13.92 -0.75
CA ASN A 100 1.18 12.88 -1.07
C ASN A 100 1.76 11.66 -1.81
N ALA A 101 2.76 11.84 -2.69
CA ALA A 101 3.40 10.77 -3.44
C ALA A 101 4.35 9.86 -2.61
N ARG A 102 4.70 10.25 -1.38
CA ARG A 102 5.64 9.57 -0.47
C ARG A 102 5.06 9.31 0.92
N GLN A 103 3.77 9.62 1.13
CA GLN A 103 3.11 9.49 2.41
C GLN A 103 2.90 8.02 2.83
N VAL A 104 2.90 7.10 1.86
CA VAL A 104 2.86 5.65 2.10
C VAL A 104 4.19 5.08 1.60
N THR A 105 4.93 4.37 2.47
CA THR A 105 6.24 3.81 2.10
C THR A 105 6.09 2.76 1.01
N ASN A 106 7.16 2.53 0.25
CA ASN A 106 7.26 1.39 -0.65
C ASN A 106 8.07 0.27 0.03
N ILE A 107 7.81 -0.96 -0.37
CA ILE A 107 8.55 -2.13 0.08
C ILE A 107 9.92 -2.14 -0.64
N THR A 108 11.00 -2.34 0.12
CA THR A 108 12.36 -2.36 -0.43
C THR A 108 12.72 -3.78 -0.89
N ILE A 109 13.26 -3.90 -2.10
CA ILE A 109 13.72 -5.18 -2.68
C ILE A 109 15.23 -5.28 -2.51
N LEU A 110 15.67 -5.37 -1.26
CA LEU A 110 17.08 -5.54 -0.96
C LEU A 110 17.24 -6.74 -0.05
N GLN A 111 16.90 -7.92 -0.59
CA GLN A 111 16.93 -9.20 0.10
C GLN A 111 18.33 -9.60 0.62
N HIS A 112 19.39 -8.84 0.27
CA HIS A 112 20.78 -9.12 0.65
C HIS A 112 21.47 -7.96 1.40
N ARG A 113 20.75 -6.90 1.77
CA ARG A 113 21.30 -5.89 2.70
C ARG A 113 20.25 -5.52 3.73
N THR A 114 20.68 -5.44 4.98
CA THR A 114 19.95 -4.95 6.14
C THR A 114 19.73 -3.44 6.07
N THR A 115 19.21 -2.93 4.95
CA THR A 115 18.82 -1.52 4.85
C THR A 115 17.51 -1.33 5.62
N PRO A 116 17.35 -0.23 6.38
CA PRO A 116 16.13 0.04 7.12
C PRO A 116 14.91 0.12 6.17
N GLY A 117 13.86 -0.66 6.45
CA GLY A 117 12.60 -0.63 5.71
C GLY A 117 11.92 -1.99 5.60
N ASN A 118 10.61 -1.96 5.35
CA ASN A 118 9.83 -3.19 5.12
C ASN A 118 10.29 -3.86 3.83
N ASN A 119 10.47 -5.18 3.88
CA ASN A 119 10.99 -6.00 2.79
C ASN A 119 10.41 -7.42 2.88
N CYS A 120 10.59 -8.21 1.82
CA CYS A 120 9.96 -9.53 1.76
C CYS A 120 10.49 -10.48 2.85
N LEU A 121 11.72 -10.32 3.36
CA LEU A 121 12.27 -11.17 4.44
C LEU A 121 11.55 -10.99 5.78
N GLN A 122 10.76 -9.94 5.98
CA GLN A 122 9.96 -9.81 7.20
C GLN A 122 8.93 -10.93 7.34
N CYS A 123 8.47 -11.49 6.21
CA CYS A 123 7.49 -12.58 6.17
C CYS A 123 8.09 -13.86 5.56
N HIS A 124 8.79 -13.73 4.44
CA HIS A 124 9.60 -14.79 3.85
C HIS A 124 10.90 -14.94 4.65
N ASN A 125 10.78 -15.46 5.86
CA ASN A 125 11.88 -15.79 6.79
C ASN A 125 11.90 -17.28 7.19
N GLY A 126 11.12 -18.13 6.51
CA GLY A 126 11.06 -19.56 6.81
C GLY A 126 10.29 -19.89 8.09
N ARG A 127 9.75 -18.87 8.78
CA ARG A 127 8.88 -19.00 9.95
C ARG A 127 7.44 -18.61 9.63
N ARG A 128 7.24 -17.44 9.01
CA ARG A 128 5.91 -16.92 8.65
C ARG A 128 5.45 -17.35 7.27
N ALA A 129 6.35 -17.28 6.29
CA ALA A 129 6.15 -17.75 4.93
C ALA A 129 7.42 -18.43 4.44
N PHE A 130 7.33 -19.08 3.27
CA PHE A 130 8.48 -19.74 2.66
C PHE A 130 9.66 -18.76 2.56
N THR A 131 10.86 -19.24 2.88
CA THR A 131 12.10 -18.59 2.48
C THR A 131 13.21 -19.61 2.44
N GLY A 132 14.26 -19.30 1.69
CA GLY A 132 15.54 -19.96 1.87
C GLY A 132 16.24 -19.38 3.10
N ASN A 133 16.20 -20.07 4.24
CA ASN A 133 17.10 -19.77 5.36
C ASN A 133 18.56 -20.10 5.02
N ASN A 134 18.73 -20.81 3.90
CA ASN A 134 19.99 -21.05 3.26
C ASN A 134 20.07 -20.14 2.02
N PRO A 135 20.97 -19.13 2.00
CA PRO A 135 21.19 -18.29 0.82
C PRO A 135 21.64 -19.10 -0.42
N MET A 136 21.96 -20.39 -0.26
CA MET A 136 22.29 -21.32 -1.34
C MET A 136 21.15 -22.27 -1.75
N ASP A 137 19.97 -22.21 -1.11
CA ASP A 137 18.81 -23.00 -1.56
C ASP A 137 18.11 -22.32 -2.75
N VAL A 138 18.56 -22.72 -3.93
CA VAL A 138 18.09 -22.23 -5.23
C VAL A 138 16.62 -22.49 -5.51
N SER A 139 16.02 -23.48 -4.85
CA SER A 139 14.60 -23.84 -5.05
C SER A 139 13.66 -22.77 -4.49
N SER A 140 14.08 -22.11 -3.40
CA SER A 140 13.37 -20.98 -2.81
C SER A 140 13.54 -19.70 -3.64
N CYS A 141 14.70 -19.53 -4.29
CA CYS A 141 15.01 -18.40 -5.16
C CYS A 141 14.11 -18.39 -6.40
N ALA A 142 13.83 -19.57 -6.97
CA ALA A 142 13.03 -19.74 -8.17
C ALA A 142 11.55 -19.33 -8.03
N ARG A 143 11.07 -19.18 -6.78
CA ARG A 143 9.70 -18.72 -6.49
C ARG A 143 9.49 -17.25 -6.83
N CYS A 144 10.56 -16.46 -6.77
CA CYS A 144 10.54 -15.05 -7.13
C CYS A 144 11.34 -14.78 -8.41
N HIS A 145 12.46 -15.48 -8.63
CA HIS A 145 13.31 -15.29 -9.82
C HIS A 145 13.02 -16.38 -10.87
N LYS A 146 12.62 -16.00 -12.08
CA LYS A 146 12.28 -16.96 -13.16
C LYS A 146 13.35 -16.97 -14.27
N GLY A 147 13.81 -18.17 -14.65
CA GLY A 147 14.75 -18.40 -15.77
C GLY A 147 16.04 -19.14 -15.36
N PRO A 148 16.89 -19.54 -16.33
CA PRO A 148 18.20 -20.12 -16.03
C PRO A 148 19.15 -19.02 -15.50
N GLY A 149 19.56 -19.15 -14.23
CA GLY A 149 20.47 -18.24 -13.53
C GLY A 149 19.77 -17.22 -12.61
N TYR A 150 20.45 -16.83 -11.51
CA TYR A 150 19.90 -15.94 -10.47
C TYR A 150 19.59 -14.49 -10.92
N ALA A 151 19.99 -14.13 -12.15
CA ALA A 151 19.95 -12.77 -12.67
C ALA A 151 18.79 -12.49 -13.66
N LYS A 152 17.94 -13.47 -14.01
CA LYS A 152 16.90 -13.25 -15.02
C LYS A 152 15.54 -12.89 -14.45
N LEU A 153 14.94 -11.90 -15.10
CA LEU A 153 13.55 -11.51 -15.02
C LEU A 153 12.78 -12.17 -16.19
N PRO A 154 11.45 -12.37 -16.10
CA PRO A 154 10.67 -12.98 -17.16
C PRO A 154 10.83 -12.26 -18.51
N PRO A 155 10.77 -12.95 -19.66
CA PRO A 155 11.08 -12.36 -20.98
C PRO A 155 10.22 -11.14 -21.35
N GLU A 156 9.05 -10.99 -20.75
CA GLU A 156 8.11 -9.86 -20.92
C GLU A 156 8.53 -8.60 -20.13
N THR A 157 9.67 -8.70 -19.48
CA THR A 157 10.31 -7.71 -18.62
C THR A 157 11.52 -7.09 -19.35
N VAL A 158 11.41 -6.96 -20.67
CA VAL A 158 12.20 -6.04 -21.51
C VAL A 158 11.18 -5.32 -22.36
N LEU A 159 10.93 -4.04 -22.08
CA LEU A 159 10.24 -3.17 -23.03
C LEU A 159 11.33 -2.39 -23.75
N GLU A 160 11.25 -2.40 -25.09
CA GLU A 160 12.02 -1.59 -26.02
C GLU A 160 12.04 -0.10 -25.64
#